data_AF-A0ABD6ESR7-F1
#
_entry.id   AF-A0ABD6ESR7-F1
#
_cell.length_a   1.000
_cell.length_b   1.000
_cell.length_c   1.000
_cell.angle_alpha   90.00
_cell.angle_beta   90.00
_cell.angle_gamma   90.00
#
_symmetry.space_group_name_H-M   'P 1'
#
loop_
_entity.id
_entity.type
_entity.pdbx_description
1 polymer ?
#
loop_
_entity_poly.entity_id
_entity_poly.type
_entity_poly.pdbx_seq_one_letter_code
_entity_poly.pdbx_strand_id
1 'polypeptide(L)'
;MEGFVFTSSQRETMKFSTVFAERTFSDLVKKPKIPDHGWPEQMLELFLMWLAVQDTNNRMDKMPIGAGEREGRVACSLVRRLHFGMSHGIGRSGNLTEVQPKALGSSAINLIGNKFAVEAIRSIGISTCAAALVVPVA
;
A
#
# COMPACT_ATOMS: atom_id res chain seq x y z
N MET A 1 14.14 31.42 -16.29
CA MET A 1 13.54 30.13 -16.65
C MET A 1 12.06 30.39 -16.87
N GLU A 2 11.62 30.45 -18.13
CA GLU A 2 10.18 30.51 -18.43
C GLU A 2 9.55 29.20 -17.98
N GLY A 3 8.54 29.28 -17.12
CA GLY A 3 7.83 28.09 -16.64
C GLY A 3 7.04 27.45 -17.79
N PHE A 4 6.97 26.11 -17.81
CA PHE A 4 6.08 25.41 -18.72
C PHE A 4 4.62 25.82 -18.46
N VAL A 5 3.96 26.39 -19.48
CA VAL A 5 2.53 26.74 -19.42
C VAL A 5 1.72 25.63 -20.07
N PHE A 6 1.14 24.75 -19.27
CA PHE A 6 0.19 23.74 -19.75
C PHE A 6 -1.13 24.39 -20.19
N THR A 7 -1.85 23.77 -21.12
CA THR A 7 -3.21 24.16 -21.49
C THR A 7 -4.22 23.72 -20.40
N SER A 8 -5.44 24.27 -20.43
CA SER A 8 -6.53 23.86 -19.53
C SER A 8 -6.85 22.36 -19.68
N SER A 9 -6.98 21.89 -20.92
CA SER A 9 -7.26 20.48 -21.24
C SER A 9 -6.16 19.53 -20.75
N GLN A 10 -4.89 19.91 -20.88
CA GLN A 10 -3.76 19.12 -20.37
C GLN A 10 -3.81 18.99 -18.83
N ARG A 11 -4.09 20.09 -18.13
CA ARG A 11 -4.25 20.08 -16.66
C ARG A 11 -5.44 19.21 -16.22
N GLU A 12 -6.53 19.24 -16.96
CA GLU A 12 -7.73 18.46 -16.65
C GLU A 12 -7.48 16.95 -16.81
N THR A 13 -6.79 16.56 -17.89
CA THR A 13 -6.38 15.18 -18.13
C THR A 13 -5.48 14.65 -17.00
N MET A 14 -4.48 15.44 -16.59
CA MET A 14 -3.60 15.09 -15.47
C MET A 14 -4.39 14.90 -14.18
N LYS A 15 -5.29 15.84 -13.83
CA LYS A 15 -6.15 15.73 -12.64
C LYS A 15 -7.02 14.48 -12.68
N PHE A 16 -7.63 14.19 -13.83
CA PHE A 16 -8.50 13.03 -13.99
C PHE A 16 -7.75 11.73 -13.69
N SER A 17 -6.54 11.58 -14.22
CA SER A 17 -5.71 10.39 -13.99
C SER A 17 -5.37 10.17 -12.51
N THR A 18 -4.99 11.24 -11.79
CA THR A 18 -4.66 11.17 -10.36
C THR A 18 -5.89 10.82 -9.53
N VAL A 19 -7.01 11.51 -9.76
CA VAL A 19 -8.27 11.27 -9.03
C VAL A 19 -8.79 9.85 -9.27
N PHE A 20 -8.66 9.35 -10.50
CA PHE A 20 -9.05 7.98 -10.84
C PHE A 20 -8.23 6.96 -10.04
N ALA A 21 -6.91 7.10 -10.00
CA ALA A 21 -6.03 6.21 -9.24
C ALA A 21 -6.36 6.26 -7.73
N GLU A 22 -6.43 7.46 -7.14
CA GLU A 22 -6.73 7.64 -5.72
C GLU A 22 -8.08 7.04 -5.33
N ARG A 23 -9.10 7.23 -6.16
CA ARG A 23 -10.43 6.64 -5.94
C ARG A 23 -10.36 5.12 -6.00
N THR A 24 -9.70 4.57 -7.02
CA THR A 24 -9.54 3.12 -7.19
C THR A 24 -8.84 2.49 -5.98
N PHE A 25 -7.75 3.11 -5.49
CA PHE A 25 -7.00 2.63 -4.33
C PHE A 25 -7.84 2.73 -3.05
N SER A 26 -8.51 3.85 -2.86
CA SER A 26 -9.38 4.07 -1.70
C SER A 26 -10.54 3.08 -1.66
N ASP A 27 -11.13 2.78 -2.82
CA ASP A 27 -12.21 1.81 -2.94
C ASP A 27 -11.71 0.40 -2.62
N LEU A 28 -10.51 0.03 -3.10
CA LEU A 28 -9.89 -1.26 -2.76
C LEU A 28 -9.61 -1.39 -1.26
N VAL A 29 -9.07 -0.35 -0.61
CA VAL A 29 -8.81 -0.38 0.84
C VAL A 29 -10.11 -0.50 1.65
N LYS A 30 -11.18 0.19 1.23
CA LYS A 30 -12.48 0.15 1.92
C LYS A 30 -13.21 -1.17 1.72
N LYS A 31 -13.12 -1.75 0.52
CA LYS A 31 -13.77 -3.00 0.14
C LYS A 31 -12.75 -3.88 -0.59
N PRO A 32 -11.86 -4.57 0.16
CA PRO A 32 -10.86 -5.42 -0.45
C PRO A 32 -11.53 -6.58 -1.19
N LYS A 33 -11.47 -6.51 -2.52
CA LYS A 33 -11.91 -7.55 -3.45
C LYS A 33 -10.86 -7.69 -4.54
N ILE A 34 -10.55 -8.91 -4.93
CA ILE A 34 -9.67 -9.18 -6.07
C ILE A 34 -10.32 -8.54 -7.32
N PRO A 35 -9.60 -7.68 -8.05
CA PRO A 35 -10.11 -7.08 -9.28
C PRO A 35 -10.45 -8.16 -10.33
N ASP A 36 -11.59 -8.01 -11.01
CA ASP A 36 -12.00 -8.96 -12.05
C ASP A 36 -11.01 -8.95 -13.25
N HIS A 37 -10.35 -7.81 -13.47
CA HIS A 37 -9.27 -7.64 -14.44
C HIS A 37 -7.99 -7.19 -13.74
N GLY A 38 -6.87 -7.84 -14.06
CA GLY A 38 -5.55 -7.48 -13.54
C GLY A 38 -5.18 -6.04 -13.87
N TRP A 39 -4.62 -5.35 -12.89
CA TRP A 39 -4.12 -3.99 -13.09
C TRP A 39 -2.81 -3.99 -13.90
N PRO A 40 -2.58 -2.98 -14.74
CA PRO A 40 -1.29 -2.83 -15.42
C PRO A 40 -0.18 -2.57 -14.39
N GLU A 41 1.05 -2.95 -14.71
CA GLU A 41 2.21 -2.88 -13.81
C GLU A 41 2.42 -1.47 -13.20
N GLN A 42 2.26 -0.43 -14.01
CA GLN A 42 2.41 0.97 -13.57
C GLN A 42 1.39 1.34 -12.49
N MET A 43 0.19 0.77 -12.57
CA MET A 43 -0.85 0.99 -11.59
C MET A 43 -0.53 0.22 -10.29
N LEU A 44 -0.05 -1.01 -10.39
CA LEU A 44 0.42 -1.78 -9.23
C LEU A 44 1.55 -1.06 -8.49
N GLU A 45 2.55 -0.56 -9.21
CA GLU A 45 3.64 0.24 -8.64
C GLU A 45 3.11 1.51 -7.97
N LEU A 46 2.21 2.25 -8.63
CA LEU A 46 1.60 3.44 -8.08
C LEU A 46 0.80 3.14 -6.81
N PHE A 47 0.09 2.02 -6.77
CA PHE A 47 -0.64 1.57 -5.59
C PHE A 47 0.30 1.23 -4.42
N LEU A 48 1.37 0.48 -4.69
CA LEU A 48 2.38 0.14 -3.67
C LEU A 48 3.09 1.39 -3.14
N MET A 49 3.44 2.33 -4.01
CA MET A 49 3.98 3.63 -3.61
C MET A 49 2.96 4.43 -2.78
N TRP A 50 1.70 4.46 -3.18
CA TRP A 50 0.62 5.15 -2.47
C TRP A 50 0.40 4.59 -1.06
N LEU A 51 0.55 3.27 -0.87
CA LEU A 51 0.58 2.64 0.45
C LEU A 51 1.85 3.03 1.22
N ALA A 52 3.02 2.93 0.59
CA ALA A 52 4.30 3.18 1.25
C ALA A 52 4.41 4.58 1.86
N VAL A 53 3.89 5.62 1.20
CA VAL A 53 3.92 7.01 1.72
C VAL A 53 3.07 7.21 2.98
N GLN A 54 2.17 6.27 3.31
CA GLN A 54 1.37 6.31 4.54
C GLN A 54 2.14 5.80 5.77
N ASP A 55 3.26 5.10 5.57
CA ASP A 55 4.13 4.67 6.67
C ASP A 55 4.99 5.83 7.16
N THR A 56 5.18 5.92 8.48
CA THR A 56 5.80 7.09 9.11
C THR A 56 7.25 7.33 8.66
N ASN A 57 7.99 6.28 8.29
CA ASN A 57 9.35 6.34 7.77
C ASN A 57 9.47 6.88 6.32
N ASN A 58 8.33 7.09 5.64
CA ASN A 58 8.24 7.59 4.27
C ASN A 58 7.44 8.91 4.15
N ARG A 59 6.93 9.46 5.25
CA ARG A 59 6.11 10.68 5.21
C ARG A 59 6.85 11.85 4.58
N MET A 60 6.17 12.51 3.65
CA MET A 60 6.67 13.70 2.96
C MET A 60 6.20 15.00 3.60
N ASP A 61 5.08 14.94 4.34
CA ASP A 61 4.45 16.09 4.97
C ASP A 61 5.13 16.51 6.28
N LYS A 62 5.91 15.61 6.89
CA LYS A 62 6.69 15.85 8.10
C LYS A 62 8.02 15.14 8.00
N MET A 63 9.09 15.81 8.45
CA MET A 63 10.38 15.17 8.65
C MET A 63 10.19 14.00 9.65
N PRO A 64 10.58 12.76 9.30
CA PRO A 64 10.55 11.65 10.24
C PRO A 64 11.64 11.84 11.30
N ILE A 65 11.32 12.58 12.37
CA ILE A 65 12.16 12.69 13.56
C ILE A 65 11.78 11.53 14.50
N GLY A 66 12.37 10.37 14.25
CA GLY A 66 12.21 9.19 15.09
C GLY A 66 13.42 9.02 16.02
N ALA A 67 13.21 9.05 17.34
CA ALA A 67 14.25 8.80 18.34
C ALA A 67 14.24 7.35 18.87
N GLY A 68 13.31 6.51 18.41
CA GLY A 68 13.20 5.11 18.84
C GLY A 68 14.24 4.19 18.20
N GLU A 69 14.27 2.96 18.69
CA GLU A 69 15.13 1.88 18.21
C GLU A 69 14.59 1.22 16.93
N ARG A 70 13.28 1.32 16.67
CA ARG A 70 12.58 0.76 15.50
C ARG A 70 11.85 1.83 14.69
N GLU A 71 12.63 2.65 13.99
CA GLU A 71 12.15 3.77 13.16
C GLU A 71 12.12 3.46 11.65
N GLY A 72 12.25 2.20 11.25
CA GLY A 72 12.20 1.80 9.83
C GLY A 72 13.31 2.44 8.98
N ARG A 73 14.48 2.70 9.56
CA ARG A 73 15.63 3.26 8.84
C ARG A 73 16.26 2.17 7.96
N VAL A 74 16.46 2.47 6.68
CA VAL A 74 17.05 1.55 5.71
C VAL A 74 18.38 2.11 5.22
N ALA A 75 19.49 1.41 5.49
CA ALA A 75 20.83 1.88 5.14
C ALA A 75 21.13 1.76 3.63
N CYS A 76 20.70 0.66 3.00
CA CYS A 76 20.95 0.41 1.58
C CYS A 76 19.78 0.89 0.72
N SER A 77 20.03 1.80 -0.22
CA SER A 77 19.00 2.32 -1.13
C SER A 77 18.40 1.23 -2.03
N LEU A 78 19.19 0.22 -2.41
CA LEU A 78 18.68 -0.92 -3.19
C LEU A 78 17.64 -1.71 -2.41
N VAL A 79 17.90 -2.03 -1.14
CA VAL A 79 16.95 -2.71 -0.25
C VAL A 79 15.68 -1.89 -0.08
N ARG A 80 15.80 -0.57 0.10
CA ARG A 80 14.64 0.33 0.19
C ARG A 80 13.76 0.22 -1.05
N ARG A 81 14.35 0.24 -2.26
CA ARG A 81 13.61 0.14 -3.52
C ARG A 81 12.92 -1.21 -3.69
N LEU A 82 13.61 -2.31 -3.38
CA LEU A 82 13.06 -3.67 -3.48
C LEU A 82 11.79 -3.86 -2.63
N HIS A 83 11.70 -3.15 -1.50
CA HIS A 83 10.54 -3.19 -0.59
C HIS A 83 9.64 -1.95 -0.67
N PHE A 84 9.75 -1.13 -1.73
CA PHE A 84 8.97 0.10 -1.89
C PHE A 84 9.07 1.08 -0.70
N GLY A 85 10.08 0.97 0.16
CA GLY A 85 10.22 1.73 1.40
C GLY A 85 9.35 1.25 2.57
N MET A 86 8.58 0.17 2.42
CA MET A 86 7.75 -0.42 3.47
C MET A 86 8.61 -1.28 4.41
N SER A 87 9.20 -0.68 5.43
CA SER A 87 10.23 -1.33 6.26
C SER A 87 9.83 -1.59 7.72
N HIS A 88 8.60 -1.26 8.11
CA HIS A 88 8.10 -1.54 9.47
C HIS A 88 7.55 -2.96 9.64
N GLY A 89 7.26 -3.66 8.54
CA GLY A 89 6.59 -4.96 8.57
C GLY A 89 5.11 -4.85 8.92
N ILE A 90 4.52 -5.98 9.31
CA ILE A 90 3.09 -6.11 9.61
C ILE A 90 2.85 -6.40 11.09
N GLY A 91 1.69 -6.00 11.60
CA GLY A 91 1.26 -6.32 12.96
C GLY A 91 1.98 -5.52 14.06
N ARG A 92 1.73 -5.94 15.29
CA ARG A 92 2.36 -5.43 16.51
C ARG A 92 2.96 -6.57 17.33
N SER A 93 3.69 -6.20 18.37
CA SER A 93 4.26 -7.17 19.32
C SER A 93 3.16 -8.03 19.92
N GLY A 94 3.08 -9.29 19.50
CA GLY A 94 2.09 -10.26 19.97
C GLY A 94 0.84 -10.42 19.10
N ASN A 95 0.63 -9.61 18.05
CA ASN A 95 -0.53 -9.76 17.16
C ASN A 95 -0.26 -9.32 15.71
N LEU A 96 -0.26 -10.27 14.78
CA LEU A 96 -0.03 -10.03 13.35
C LEU A 96 -1.19 -9.29 12.63
N THR A 97 -2.39 -9.34 13.19
CA THR A 97 -3.59 -8.73 12.57
C THR A 97 -3.84 -7.31 13.05
N GLU A 98 -3.13 -6.86 14.08
CA GLU A 98 -3.32 -5.55 14.66
C GLU A 98 -2.70 -4.45 13.79
N VAL A 99 -3.41 -3.34 13.62
CA VAL A 99 -2.91 -2.17 12.88
C VAL A 99 -1.71 -1.58 13.60
N GLN A 100 -0.61 -1.39 12.87
CA GLN A 100 0.60 -0.74 13.36
C GLN A 100 0.51 0.79 13.15
N PRO A 101 0.45 1.61 14.21
CA PRO A 101 0.29 3.07 14.06
C PRO A 101 1.43 3.74 13.29
N LYS A 102 2.64 3.17 13.32
CA LYS A 102 3.80 3.66 12.55
C LYS A 102 3.80 3.23 11.08
N ALA A 103 2.93 2.29 10.71
CA ALA A 103 2.96 1.60 9.42
C ALA A 103 1.55 1.34 8.90
N LEU A 104 0.80 2.41 8.65
CA LEU A 104 -0.58 2.33 8.20
C LEU A 104 -0.70 1.71 6.79
N GLY A 105 0.24 2.02 5.90
CA GLY A 105 0.32 1.43 4.56
C GLY A 105 0.65 -0.05 4.63
N SER A 106 1.64 -0.43 5.45
CA SER A 106 1.98 -1.84 5.69
C SER A 106 0.85 -2.61 6.38
N SER A 107 0.07 -1.97 7.25
CA SER A 107 -1.13 -2.56 7.85
C SER A 107 -2.26 -2.76 6.84
N ALA A 108 -2.45 -1.79 5.94
CA ALA A 108 -3.47 -1.86 4.89
C ALA A 108 -3.17 -2.99 3.90
N ILE A 109 -1.92 -3.15 3.43
CA ILE A 109 -1.58 -4.23 2.50
C ILE A 109 -1.73 -5.61 3.15
N ASN A 110 -1.43 -5.75 4.45
CA ASN A 110 -1.68 -6.98 5.20
C ASN A 110 -3.17 -7.34 5.25
N LEU A 111 -4.02 -6.35 5.55
CA LEU A 111 -5.47 -6.53 5.59
C LEU A 111 -6.02 -6.92 4.21
N ILE A 112 -5.57 -6.25 3.15
CA ILE A 112 -5.95 -6.58 1.77
C ILE A 112 -5.50 -8.01 1.43
N GLY A 113 -4.24 -8.37 1.72
CA GLY A 113 -3.71 -9.70 1.49
C GLY A 113 -4.52 -10.80 2.18
N ASN A 114 -4.92 -10.58 3.44
CA ASN A 114 -5.79 -11.51 4.17
C ASN A 114 -7.17 -11.67 3.54
N LYS A 115 -7.77 -10.58 3.07
CA LYS A 115 -9.07 -10.63 2.36
C LYS A 115 -8.97 -11.31 1.01
N PHE A 116 -7.89 -11.04 0.26
CA PHE A 116 -7.62 -11.71 -1.00
C PHE A 116 -7.39 -13.21 -0.80
N ALA A 117 -6.71 -13.61 0.29
CA ALA A 117 -6.56 -15.02 0.63
C ALA A 117 -7.92 -15.71 0.87
N VAL A 118 -8.84 -15.05 1.61
CA VAL A 118 -10.22 -15.57 1.77
C VAL A 118 -10.92 -15.72 0.42
N GLU A 119 -10.84 -14.71 -0.44
CA GLU A 119 -11.51 -14.73 -1.74
C GLU A 119 -10.92 -15.80 -2.67
N ALA A 120 -9.60 -15.96 -2.68
CA ALA A 120 -8.92 -17.01 -3.43
C ALA A 120 -9.30 -18.42 -2.92
N ILE A 121 -9.39 -18.62 -1.61
CA ILE A 121 -9.85 -19.90 -1.03
C ILE A 121 -11.30 -20.19 -1.43
N ARG A 122 -12.16 -19.17 -1.47
CA ARG A 122 -13.55 -19.31 -1.91
C ARG A 122 -13.64 -19.61 -3.40
N SER A 123 -12.80 -18.99 -4.23
CA SER A 123 -12.83 -19.18 -5.68
C SER A 123 -12.41 -20.59 -6.11
N ILE A 124 -11.57 -21.27 -5.34
CA ILE A 124 -11.21 -22.69 -5.58
C ILE A 124 -12.24 -23.70 -5.04
N GLY A 125 -13.37 -23.23 -4.51
CA GLY A 125 -14.51 -24.08 -4.13
C GLY A 125 -14.82 -24.16 -2.63
N ILE A 126 -13.97 -23.58 -1.75
CA ILE A 126 -14.22 -23.56 -0.30
C ILE A 126 -15.05 -22.32 0.05
N SER A 127 -16.31 -22.29 -0.40
CA SER A 127 -17.20 -21.12 -0.31
C SER A 127 -17.47 -20.64 1.13
N THR A 128 -17.32 -21.53 2.12
CA THR A 128 -17.57 -21.27 3.54
C THR A 128 -16.38 -20.68 4.30
N CYS A 129 -15.22 -20.48 3.67
CA CYS A 129 -14.05 -19.90 4.33
C CYS A 129 -14.37 -18.52 4.92
N ALA A 130 -14.35 -18.39 6.25
CA ALA A 130 -14.75 -17.18 6.96
C ALA A 130 -13.59 -16.18 7.14
N ALA A 131 -12.36 -16.69 7.31
CA ALA A 131 -11.17 -15.90 7.57
C ALA A 131 -9.91 -16.63 7.06
N ALA A 132 -8.90 -15.86 6.70
CA ALA A 132 -7.57 -16.33 6.35
C ALA A 132 -6.54 -15.30 6.83
N LEU A 133 -5.34 -15.78 7.14
CA LEU A 133 -4.21 -14.95 7.55
C LEU A 133 -2.99 -15.36 6.72
N VAL A 134 -2.40 -14.40 6.02
CA VAL A 134 -1.10 -14.57 5.36
C VAL A 134 -0.02 -14.44 6.43
N VAL A 135 0.77 -15.50 6.62
CA VAL A 135 1.84 -15.54 7.62
C VAL A 135 3.17 -15.70 6.89
N PRO A 136 4.15 -14.80 7.10
CA PRO A 136 5.52 -15.02 6.64
C PRO A 136 6.09 -16.24 7.37
N VAL A 137 6.26 -17.34 6.63
CA VAL A 137 7.00 -18.51 7.10
C VAL A 137 8.42 -18.43 6.56
N ALA A 138 9.39 -18.79 7.39
CA ALA A 138 10.81 -18.91 7.03
C ALA A 138 11.13 -20.38 6.70
#